data_AF-A0A5P9IWF8-F1
#
_entry.id   AF-A0A5P9IWF8-F1
#
_cell.length_a   1.000
_cell.length_b   1.000
_cell.length_c   1.000
_cell.angle_alpha   90.00
_cell.angle_beta   90.00
_cell.angle_gamma   90.00
#
_symmetry.space_group_name_H-M   'P 1'
#
loop_
_entity.id
_entity.type
_entity.pdbx_description
1 polymer ?
#
loop_
_entity_poly.entity_id
_entity_poly.type
_entity_poly.pdbx_seq_one_letter_code
_entity_poly.pdbx_strand_id
1 'polypeptide(L)'
;MGLKIPTSVSSEQEQDIEIIDQLIESLENERVLIQDVQKHAEDESLQARMKVLHDHKRYLQTELAKAVGQQQQLDEVDTSLLGDLKEWQAKLESVVGDSVQAFLEELNSQQHKTLVQCRNAAQVMNDSQGAQEVETVIAQLETHEQYLKRFLNA
;
A
#
# COMPACT_ATOMS: atom_id res chain seq x y z
N MET A 1 -2.12 13.93 -47.14
CA MET A 1 -3.05 13.51 -46.08
C MET A 1 -2.26 12.63 -45.12
N GLY A 2 -1.87 13.14 -43.95
CA GLY A 2 -1.15 12.36 -42.93
C GLY A 2 -2.16 11.76 -41.96
N LEU A 3 -2.62 10.54 -42.23
CA LEU A 3 -3.41 9.78 -41.27
C LEU A 3 -2.47 9.31 -40.15
N LYS A 4 -2.66 9.86 -38.95
CA LYS A 4 -2.08 9.32 -37.72
C LYS A 4 -2.74 7.96 -37.44
N ILE A 5 -1.94 6.90 -37.37
CA ILE A 5 -2.40 5.58 -36.94
C ILE A 5 -2.67 5.67 -35.42
N PRO A 6 -3.84 5.23 -34.93
CA PRO A 6 -4.04 5.09 -33.50
C PRO A 6 -3.18 3.91 -33.02
N THR A 7 -2.23 4.16 -32.13
CA THR A 7 -1.52 3.11 -31.39
C THR A 7 -2.54 2.43 -30.47
N SER A 8 -3.07 1.29 -30.93
CA SER A 8 -3.78 0.33 -30.08
C SER A 8 -2.81 -0.24 -29.07
N VAL A 9 -3.15 -0.15 -27.78
CA VAL A 9 -2.48 -0.85 -26.69
C VAL A 9 -2.56 -2.37 -26.97
N SER A 10 -1.49 -3.13 -26.76
CA SER A 10 -1.55 -4.59 -26.97
C SER A 10 -2.40 -5.23 -25.87
N SER A 11 -3.06 -6.36 -26.14
CA SER A 11 -3.86 -7.08 -25.15
C SER A 11 -3.07 -7.47 -23.89
N GLU A 12 -1.76 -7.65 -24.03
CA GLU A 12 -0.82 -7.93 -22.93
C GLU A 12 -0.60 -6.71 -22.04
N GLN A 13 -0.49 -5.50 -22.64
CA GLN A 13 -0.41 -4.25 -21.88
C GLN A 13 -1.74 -3.90 -21.20
N GLU A 14 -2.88 -4.21 -21.83
CA GLU A 14 -4.19 -4.03 -21.19
C GLU A 14 -4.33 -4.93 -19.95
N GLN A 15 -3.84 -6.17 -20.02
CA GLN A 15 -3.82 -7.07 -18.88
C GLN A 15 -2.92 -6.58 -17.74
N ASP A 16 -1.70 -6.09 -18.05
CA ASP A 16 -0.79 -5.53 -17.05
C ASP A 16 -1.41 -4.29 -16.37
N ILE A 17 -2.12 -3.44 -17.12
CA ILE A 17 -2.88 -2.30 -16.57
C ILE A 17 -3.98 -2.76 -15.61
N GLU A 18 -4.81 -3.72 -15.99
CA GLU A 18 -5.88 -4.24 -15.13
C GLU A 18 -5.34 -4.83 -13.82
N ILE A 19 -4.21 -5.54 -13.89
CA ILE A 19 -3.55 -6.08 -12.70
C ILE A 19 -3.09 -4.94 -11.78
N ILE A 20 -2.42 -3.93 -12.32
CA ILE A 20 -1.96 -2.78 -11.53
C ILE A 20 -3.13 -2.02 -10.91
N ASP A 21 -4.21 -1.79 -11.64
CA ASP A 21 -5.39 -1.09 -11.12
C ASP A 21 -6.01 -1.84 -9.92
N GLN A 22 -6.07 -3.17 -9.97
CA GLN A 22 -6.52 -3.99 -8.83
C GLN A 22 -5.59 -3.88 -7.61
N LEU A 23 -4.28 -3.80 -7.82
CA LEU A 23 -3.31 -3.60 -6.74
C LEU A 23 -3.44 -2.21 -6.12
N ILE A 24 -3.65 -1.18 -6.94
CA ILE A 24 -3.90 0.20 -6.48
C ILE A 24 -5.19 0.27 -5.64
N GLU A 25 -6.26 -0.40 -6.08
CA GLU A 25 -7.51 -0.51 -5.32
C GLU A 25 -7.29 -1.23 -3.97
N SER A 26 -6.46 -2.28 -3.96
CA SER A 26 -6.14 -3.01 -2.72
C SER A 26 -5.40 -2.13 -1.71
N LEU A 27 -4.42 -1.33 -2.17
CA LEU A 27 -3.75 -0.33 -1.34
C LEU A 27 -4.68 0.82 -0.92
N GLU A 28 -5.68 1.16 -1.73
CA GLU A 28 -6.68 2.18 -1.38
C GLU A 28 -7.53 1.73 -0.20
N ASN A 29 -7.97 0.46 -0.19
CA ASN A 29 -8.75 -0.09 0.91
C ASN A 29 -7.99 -0.03 2.24
N GLU A 30 -6.71 -0.39 2.22
CA GLU A 30 -5.84 -0.26 3.40
C GLU A 30 -5.70 1.20 3.84
N ARG A 31 -5.53 2.11 2.87
CA ARG A 31 -5.39 3.55 3.13
C ARG A 31 -6.65 4.14 3.78
N VAL A 32 -7.84 3.73 3.35
CA VAL A 32 -9.11 4.16 3.93
C VAL A 32 -9.24 3.72 5.39
N LEU A 33 -8.85 2.47 5.71
CA LEU A 33 -8.82 2.00 7.11
C LEU A 33 -7.89 2.84 7.98
N ILE A 34 -6.69 3.14 7.49
CA ILE A 34 -5.70 3.98 8.20
C ILE A 34 -6.23 5.41 8.37
N GLN A 35 -6.88 5.96 7.35
CA GLN A 35 -7.44 7.31 7.38
C GLN A 35 -8.53 7.46 8.43
N ASP A 36 -9.34 6.42 8.65
CA ASP A 36 -10.40 6.47 9.66
C ASP A 36 -9.81 6.61 11.07
N VAL A 37 -8.77 5.84 11.39
CA VAL A 37 -8.04 5.99 12.66
C VAL A 37 -7.36 7.35 12.75
N GLN A 38 -6.74 7.83 11.66
CA GLN A 38 -6.11 9.15 11.63
C GLN A 38 -7.09 10.29 11.98
N LYS A 39 -8.31 10.24 11.46
CA LYS A 39 -9.33 11.29 11.66
C LYS A 39 -9.85 11.34 13.10
N HIS A 40 -9.88 10.20 13.79
CA HIS A 40 -10.44 10.07 15.13
C HIS A 40 -9.37 10.08 16.24
N ALA A 41 -8.09 10.04 15.88
CA ALA A 41 -6.99 10.17 16.83
C ALA A 41 -6.93 11.59 17.42
N GLU A 42 -6.99 11.73 18.73
CA GLU A 42 -6.75 13.01 19.42
C GLU A 42 -5.26 13.23 19.75
N ASP A 43 -4.47 12.14 19.80
CA ASP A 43 -3.03 12.19 20.05
C ASP A 43 -2.26 12.55 18.76
N GLU A 44 -1.49 13.64 18.80
CA GLU A 44 -0.73 14.17 17.66
C GLU A 44 0.32 13.17 17.13
N SER A 45 0.89 12.34 18.00
CA SER A 45 1.89 11.34 17.62
C SER A 45 1.24 10.15 16.91
N LEU A 46 0.06 9.71 17.35
CA LEU A 46 -0.74 8.72 16.63
C LEU A 46 -1.20 9.25 15.27
N GLN A 47 -1.70 10.49 15.22
CA GLN A 47 -2.05 11.15 13.95
C GLN A 47 -0.86 11.20 12.99
N ALA A 48 0.33 11.58 13.47
CA ALA A 48 1.54 11.64 12.66
C ALA A 48 1.94 10.27 12.11
N ARG A 49 1.87 9.20 12.92
CA ARG A 49 2.18 7.83 12.49
C ARG A 49 1.16 7.28 11.50
N MET A 50 -0.14 7.50 11.74
CA MET A 50 -1.19 7.12 10.80
C MET A 50 -1.04 7.88 9.48
N LYS A 51 -0.66 9.16 9.53
CA LYS A 51 -0.34 9.95 8.34
C LYS A 51 0.84 9.36 7.57
N VAL A 52 1.92 8.94 8.24
CA VAL A 52 3.07 8.28 7.58
C VAL A 52 2.63 6.98 6.90
N LEU A 53 1.85 6.13 7.57
CA LEU A 53 1.31 4.91 6.96
C LEU A 53 0.43 5.24 5.76
N HIS A 54 -0.48 6.21 5.89
CA HIS A 54 -1.37 6.66 4.82
C HIS A 54 -0.59 7.18 3.60
N ASP A 55 0.37 8.07 3.84
CA ASP A 55 1.19 8.67 2.78
C ASP A 55 2.07 7.62 2.12
N HIS A 56 2.58 6.65 2.88
CA HIS A 56 3.35 5.55 2.33
C HIS A 56 2.50 4.61 1.47
N LYS A 57 1.25 4.28 1.86
CA LYS A 57 0.33 3.54 0.98
C LYS A 57 0.07 4.29 -0.33
N ARG A 58 -0.05 5.62 -0.26
CA ARG A 58 -0.18 6.46 -1.45
C ARG A 58 1.08 6.47 -2.33
N TYR A 59 2.26 6.51 -1.72
CA TYR A 59 3.53 6.37 -2.42
C TYR A 59 3.60 5.03 -3.18
N LEU A 60 3.24 3.92 -2.52
CA LEU A 60 3.19 2.60 -3.15
C LEU A 60 2.20 2.53 -4.32
N GLN A 61 1.03 3.18 -4.22
CA GLN A 61 0.09 3.30 -5.34
C GLN A 61 0.74 4.00 -6.54
N THR A 62 1.54 5.03 -6.29
CA THR A 62 2.28 5.73 -7.35
C THR A 62 3.39 4.87 -7.94
N GLU A 63 4.13 4.09 -7.15
CA GLU A 63 5.12 3.14 -7.69
C GLU A 63 4.46 2.08 -8.58
N LEU A 64 3.30 1.54 -8.17
CA LEU A 64 2.52 0.64 -9.01
C LEU A 64 2.05 1.31 -10.30
N ALA A 65 1.58 2.56 -10.24
CA ALA A 65 1.14 3.29 -11.43
C ALA A 65 2.29 3.49 -12.45
N LYS A 66 3.53 3.66 -11.97
CA LYS A 66 4.72 3.72 -12.84
C LYS A 66 4.96 2.41 -13.59
N ALA A 67 4.60 1.27 -13.00
CA ALA A 67 4.76 -0.05 -13.61
C ALA A 67 4.03 -0.20 -14.96
N VAL A 68 3.00 0.63 -15.21
CA VAL A 68 2.23 0.68 -16.46
C VAL A 68 2.37 2.02 -17.18
N GLY A 69 3.43 2.77 -16.88
CA GLY A 69 3.77 4.01 -17.59
C GLY A 69 2.93 5.23 -17.22
N GLN A 70 2.14 5.19 -16.13
CA GLN A 70 1.47 6.39 -15.62
C GLN A 70 2.49 7.26 -14.88
N GLN A 71 2.73 8.46 -15.39
CA GLN A 71 3.68 9.40 -14.77
C GLN A 71 3.02 10.14 -13.60
N GLN A 72 3.24 9.63 -12.39
CA GLN A 72 3.13 10.39 -11.15
C GLN A 72 4.42 10.23 -10.36
N GLN A 73 4.91 11.33 -9.81
CA GLN A 73 6.09 11.37 -8.95
C GLN A 73 5.64 11.82 -7.58
N LEU A 74 5.77 10.95 -6.59
CA LEU A 74 5.67 11.28 -5.18
C LEU A 74 7.04 11.13 -4.55
N ASP A 75 7.33 11.99 -3.58
CA ASP A 75 8.53 11.88 -2.76
C ASP A 75 8.45 10.60 -1.92
N GLU A 76 9.59 9.93 -1.74
CA GLU A 76 9.70 8.78 -0.85
C GLU A 76 9.30 9.19 0.58
N VAL A 77 8.47 8.36 1.21
CA VAL A 77 7.94 8.64 2.54
C VAL A 77 8.88 8.07 3.59
N ASP A 78 9.36 8.92 4.51
CA ASP A 78 10.16 8.49 5.65
C ASP A 78 9.31 7.64 6.62
N THR A 79 9.60 6.34 6.66
CA THR A 79 8.90 5.36 7.51
C THR A 79 9.56 5.17 8.89
N SER A 80 10.59 5.95 9.24
CA SER A 80 11.29 5.85 10.53
C SER A 80 10.38 6.03 11.75
N LEU A 81 9.29 6.80 11.58
CA LEU A 81 8.28 7.07 12.61
C LEU A 81 7.44 5.85 13.00
N LEU A 82 7.52 4.73 12.27
CA LEU A 82 6.79 3.50 12.56
C LEU A 82 7.44 2.64 13.67
N GLY A 83 8.64 3.00 14.15
CA GLY A 83 9.54 2.11 14.89
C GLY A 83 9.26 1.86 16.39
N ASP A 84 8.52 2.71 17.12
CA ASP A 84 8.23 2.46 18.55
C ASP A 84 6.84 1.83 18.73
N LEU A 85 6.84 0.53 19.02
CA LEU A 85 5.65 -0.33 19.03
C LEU A 85 4.80 -0.16 20.30
N LYS A 86 5.39 -0.06 21.50
CA LYS A 86 4.60 -0.02 22.73
C LYS A 86 3.78 1.26 22.86
N GLU A 87 4.34 2.37 22.40
CA GLU A 87 3.65 3.66 22.41
C GLU A 87 2.49 3.70 21.40
N TRP A 88 2.61 2.95 20.30
CA TRP A 88 1.59 2.92 19.24
C TRP A 88 0.32 2.18 19.67
N GLN A 89 0.46 1.03 20.33
CA GLN A 89 -0.70 0.22 20.72
C GLN A 89 -1.57 0.94 21.77
N ALA A 90 -0.96 1.51 22.81
CA ALA A 90 -1.72 2.24 23.84
C ALA A 90 -2.47 3.46 23.27
N LYS A 91 -1.89 4.13 22.27
CA LYS A 91 -2.54 5.25 21.57
C LYS A 91 -3.64 4.75 20.63
N LEU A 92 -3.44 3.63 19.94
CA LEU A 92 -4.48 3.02 19.12
C LEU A 92 -5.69 2.61 19.98
N GLU A 93 -5.45 2.02 21.15
CA GLU A 93 -6.51 1.68 22.12
C GLU A 93 -7.35 2.89 22.52
N SER A 94 -6.79 4.11 22.58
CA SER A 94 -7.59 5.31 22.88
C SER A 94 -8.54 5.73 21.75
N VAL A 95 -8.38 5.19 20.54
CA VAL A 95 -9.22 5.50 19.36
C VAL A 95 -10.17 4.35 19.03
N VAL A 96 -9.63 3.13 18.90
CA VAL A 96 -10.41 1.94 18.50
C VAL A 96 -10.85 1.10 19.69
N GLY A 97 -10.48 1.47 20.92
CA GLY A 97 -10.92 0.82 22.16
C GLY A 97 -10.57 -0.67 22.20
N ASP A 98 -11.50 -1.46 22.72
CA ASP A 98 -11.42 -2.94 22.78
C ASP A 98 -11.30 -3.58 21.38
N SER A 99 -11.48 -2.82 20.29
CA SER A 99 -11.36 -3.29 18.90
C SER A 99 -9.95 -3.10 18.32
N VAL A 100 -8.95 -2.69 19.12
CA VAL A 100 -7.56 -2.54 18.64
C VAL A 100 -7.03 -3.81 17.99
N GLN A 101 -7.33 -4.96 18.59
CA GLN A 101 -6.95 -6.27 18.07
C GLN A 101 -7.60 -6.52 16.71
N ALA A 102 -8.92 -6.32 16.62
CA ALA A 102 -9.67 -6.53 15.38
C ALA A 102 -9.22 -5.58 14.26
N PHE A 103 -8.91 -4.32 14.57
CA PHE A 103 -8.35 -3.37 13.62
C PHE A 103 -6.99 -3.82 13.08
N LEU A 104 -6.07 -4.20 13.97
CA LEU A 104 -4.73 -4.67 13.58
C LEU A 104 -4.79 -5.97 12.78
N GLU A 105 -5.72 -6.87 13.14
CA GLU A 105 -5.97 -8.12 12.41
C GLU A 105 -6.52 -7.84 11.01
N GLU A 106 -7.49 -6.93 10.87
CA GLU A 106 -8.05 -6.53 9.58
C GLU A 106 -6.99 -5.87 8.70
N LEU A 107 -6.24 -4.91 9.24
CA LEU A 107 -5.15 -4.24 8.50
C LEU A 107 -4.08 -5.24 8.04
N ASN A 108 -3.67 -6.16 8.92
CA ASN A 108 -2.71 -7.21 8.57
C ASN A 108 -3.28 -8.20 7.54
N SER A 109 -4.56 -8.55 7.65
CA SER A 109 -5.26 -9.42 6.69
C SER A 109 -5.31 -8.80 5.30
N GLN A 110 -5.68 -7.52 5.20
CA GLN A 110 -5.70 -6.78 3.93
C GLN A 110 -4.30 -6.67 3.35
N GLN A 111 -3.31 -6.29 4.16
CA GLN A 111 -1.92 -6.20 3.71
C GLN A 111 -1.37 -7.55 3.23
N HIS A 112 -1.69 -8.65 3.91
CA HIS A 112 -1.30 -9.98 3.47
C HIS A 112 -1.93 -10.33 2.11
N LYS A 113 -3.22 -10.01 1.92
CA LYS A 113 -3.91 -10.21 0.65
C LYS A 113 -3.28 -9.41 -0.49
N THR A 114 -2.99 -8.12 -0.26
CA THR A 114 -2.30 -7.26 -1.22
C THR A 114 -0.93 -7.82 -1.58
N LEU A 115 -0.14 -8.29 -0.61
CA LEU A 115 1.14 -8.95 -0.85
C LEU A 115 1.03 -10.19 -1.74
N VAL A 116 0.03 -11.04 -1.51
CA VAL A 116 -0.22 -12.21 -2.36
C VAL A 116 -0.58 -11.77 -3.77
N GLN A 117 -1.42 -10.75 -3.94
CA GLN A 117 -1.77 -10.20 -5.25
C GLN A 117 -0.54 -9.62 -5.96
N CYS A 118 0.30 -8.85 -5.28
CA CYS A 118 1.54 -8.30 -5.85
C CYS A 118 2.49 -9.41 -6.31
N ARG A 119 2.67 -10.47 -5.51
CA ARG A 119 3.52 -11.62 -5.89
C ARG A 119 2.98 -12.34 -7.12
N ASN A 120 1.66 -12.54 -7.19
CA ASN A 120 1.04 -13.13 -8.37
C ASN A 120 1.22 -12.23 -9.60
N ALA A 121 1.04 -10.91 -9.44
CA ALA A 121 1.24 -9.93 -10.50
C ALA A 121 2.66 -9.98 -11.05
N ALA A 122 3.69 -9.92 -10.19
CA ALA A 122 5.09 -9.99 -10.61
C ALA A 122 5.44 -11.26 -11.42
N GLN A 123 4.71 -12.36 -11.22
CA GLN A 123 4.92 -13.62 -11.95
C GLN A 123 4.23 -13.67 -13.32
N VAL A 124 3.14 -12.94 -13.50
CA VAL A 124 2.29 -13.03 -14.70
C VAL A 124 2.36 -11.79 -15.59
N MET A 125 2.98 -10.71 -15.11
CA MET A 125 3.20 -9.49 -15.90
C MET A 125 4.10 -9.77 -17.09
N ASN A 126 3.76 -9.15 -18.22
CA ASN A 126 4.51 -9.29 -19.46
C ASN A 126 5.64 -8.27 -19.54
N ASP A 127 5.42 -7.07 -18.98
CA ASP A 127 6.47 -6.05 -18.86
C ASP A 127 7.45 -6.37 -17.72
N SER A 128 8.68 -6.70 -18.09
CA SER A 128 9.78 -6.92 -17.14
C SER A 128 10.11 -5.73 -16.25
N GLN A 129 9.93 -4.49 -16.75
CA GLN A 129 10.15 -3.30 -15.95
C GLN A 129 9.00 -3.13 -14.95
N GLY A 130 7.76 -3.29 -15.41
CA GLY A 130 6.59 -3.27 -14.53
C GLY A 130 6.66 -4.32 -13.41
N ALA A 131 7.09 -5.54 -13.74
CA ALA A 131 7.31 -6.59 -12.74
C ALA A 131 8.35 -6.19 -11.68
N GLN A 132 9.44 -5.52 -12.07
CA GLN A 132 10.46 -5.02 -11.14
C GLN A 132 9.95 -3.91 -10.21
N GLU A 133 9.09 -3.02 -10.69
CA GLU A 133 8.44 -2.01 -9.84
C GLU A 133 7.50 -2.68 -8.83
N VAL A 134 6.75 -3.70 -9.25
CA VAL A 134 5.91 -4.51 -8.34
C VAL A 134 6.77 -5.23 -7.29
N GLU A 135 7.94 -5.77 -7.65
CA GLU A 135 8.87 -6.38 -6.69
C GLU A 135 9.37 -5.39 -5.62
N THR A 136 9.61 -4.14 -6.01
CA THR A 136 9.99 -3.07 -5.07
C THR A 136 8.86 -2.81 -4.06
N VAL A 137 7.61 -2.77 -4.55
CA VAL A 137 6.41 -2.63 -3.70
C VAL A 137 6.25 -3.82 -2.75
N ILE A 138 6.50 -5.05 -3.22
CA ILE A 138 6.47 -6.27 -2.38
C ILE A 138 7.43 -6.13 -1.20
N ALA A 139 8.68 -5.75 -1.42
CA ALA A 139 9.68 -5.64 -0.35
C ALA A 139 9.26 -4.64 0.74
N GLN A 140 8.66 -3.51 0.35
CA GLN A 140 8.16 -2.52 1.31
C GLN A 140 6.94 -3.03 2.07
N LEU A 141 5.99 -3.68 1.37
CA LEU A 141 4.82 -4.28 2.02
C LEU A 141 5.19 -5.43 2.97
N GLU A 142 6.21 -6.23 2.67
CA GLU A 142 6.71 -7.29 3.57
C GLU A 142 7.27 -6.70 4.86
N THR A 143 8.02 -5.61 4.77
CA THR A 143 8.56 -4.91 5.94
C THR A 143 7.44 -4.42 6.85
N HIS A 144 6.38 -3.86 6.27
CA HIS A 144 5.19 -3.40 6.98
C HIS A 144 4.39 -4.55 7.60
N GLU A 145 4.20 -5.65 6.88
CA GLU A 145 3.53 -6.85 7.40
C GLU A 145 4.30 -7.43 8.60
N GLN A 146 5.64 -7.40 8.58
CA GLN A 146 6.45 -7.81 9.72
C GLN A 146 6.26 -6.90 10.94
N TYR A 147 6.12 -5.58 10.74
CA TYR A 147 5.78 -4.67 11.85
C TYR A 147 4.41 -5.00 12.43
N LEU A 148 3.36 -5.13 11.59
CA LEU A 148 2.01 -5.48 12.03
C LEU A 148 1.95 -6.82 12.76
N LYS A 149 2.66 -7.84 12.27
CA LYS A 149 2.75 -9.14 12.94
C LYS A 149 3.44 -9.05 14.30
N ARG A 150 4.44 -8.18 14.46
CA ARG A 150 5.05 -7.95 15.79
C ARG A 150 4.06 -7.32 16.76
N PHE A 151 3.18 -6.45 16.28
CA PHE A 151 2.10 -5.88 17.10
C PHE A 151 1.07 -6.91 17.53
N LEU A 152 0.62 -7.78 16.62
CA LEU A 152 -0.38 -8.81 16.93
C LEU A 152 0.10 -9.89 17.91
N ASN A 153 1.42 -10.07 18.04
CA ASN A 153 2.03 -11.11 18.88
C ASN A 153 2.69 -10.56 20.16
N ALA A 154 2.57 -9.26 20.43
CA ALA A 154 3.15 -8.59 21.61
C ALA A 154 2.18 -8.61 22.80
#